data_AF-A0A2Z6RT82-F1
#
_entry.id   AF-A0A2Z6RT82-F1
#
_cell.length_a   1.000
_cell.length_b   1.000
_cell.length_c   1.000
_cell.angle_alpha   90.00
_cell.angle_beta   90.00
_cell.angle_gamma   90.00
#
_symmetry.space_group_name_H-M   'P 1'
#
loop_
_entity.id
_entity.type
_entity.pdbx_description
1 polymer ?
#
loop_
_entity_poly.entity_id
_entity_poly.type
_entity_poly.pdbx_seq_one_letter_code
_entity_poly.pdbx_strand_id
1 'polypeptide(L)'
;MADYTSSHCIRLVFDDVVCESNPRRLFKLYYQASYMEDLLSFKRFQFAFCLCNRDDYVIDWELTWFTLNFSPVHDASFRAHHASRHYAFKFKLFLDKLPLLERLKITHPDLYIDLLTCRSCRDRKEDLIHLILCSKHHTTMHQILQTY
;
A
#
# COMPACT_ATOMS: atom_id res chain seq x y z
N MET A 1 -51.49 -11.36 -14.88
CA MET A 1 -51.33 -10.86 -16.26
C MET A 1 -50.48 -9.60 -16.18
N ALA A 2 -49.17 -9.75 -16.34
CA ALA A 2 -48.20 -8.73 -16.77
C ALA A 2 -46.79 -9.37 -16.70
N ASP A 3 -46.47 -10.18 -17.72
CA ASP A 3 -45.11 -10.64 -17.98
C ASP A 3 -44.30 -9.46 -18.52
N TYR A 4 -43.44 -8.87 -17.68
CA TYR A 4 -42.41 -7.95 -18.14
C TYR A 4 -41.18 -8.75 -18.56
N THR A 5 -41.28 -9.46 -19.69
CA THR A 5 -40.12 -10.06 -20.36
C THR A 5 -39.32 -8.95 -21.03
N SER A 6 -38.32 -8.41 -20.33
CA SER A 6 -37.21 -7.69 -20.98
C SER A 6 -36.44 -8.71 -21.83
N SER A 7 -36.67 -8.71 -23.15
CA SER A 7 -36.22 -9.76 -24.07
C SER A 7 -34.75 -9.70 -24.47
N HIS A 8 -33.94 -8.81 -23.88
CA HIS A 8 -32.52 -8.67 -24.23
C HIS A 8 -31.65 -8.48 -22.98
N CYS A 9 -31.49 -9.54 -22.20
CA CYS A 9 -30.40 -9.62 -21.23
C CYS A 9 -29.12 -9.96 -22.02
N ILE A 10 -28.44 -8.95 -22.57
CA ILE A 10 -27.13 -9.13 -23.21
C ILE A 10 -26.19 -9.68 -22.13
N ARG A 11 -25.87 -10.98 -22.22
CA ARG A 11 -24.93 -11.66 -21.33
C ARG A 11 -23.55 -11.63 -21.98
N LEU A 12 -22.59 -11.02 -21.29
CA LEU A 12 -21.19 -11.13 -21.68
C LEU A 12 -20.65 -12.48 -21.22
N VAL A 13 -20.02 -13.22 -22.13
CA VAL A 13 -19.35 -14.48 -21.84
C VAL A 13 -17.89 -14.34 -22.29
N PHE A 14 -16.96 -14.71 -21.42
CA PHE A 14 -15.53 -14.76 -21.70
C PHE A 14 -15.01 -16.13 -21.28
N ASP A 15 -14.40 -16.88 -22.20
CA ASP A 15 -13.90 -18.26 -21.97
C ASP A 15 -14.91 -19.16 -21.23
N ASP A 16 -16.14 -19.25 -21.74
CA ASP A 16 -17.26 -20.02 -21.17
C ASP A 16 -17.72 -19.60 -19.75
N VAL A 17 -17.15 -18.51 -19.20
CA VAL A 17 -17.58 -17.91 -17.94
C VAL A 17 -18.53 -16.75 -18.20
N VAL A 18 -19.74 -16.85 -17.64
CA VAL A 18 -20.73 -15.76 -17.70
C VAL A 18 -20.26 -14.61 -16.80
N CYS A 19 -20.04 -13.45 -17.39
CA CYS A 19 -19.67 -12.27 -16.62
C CYS A 19 -20.93 -11.65 -15.99
N GLU A 20 -21.13 -11.91 -14.70
CA GLU A 20 -22.24 -11.34 -13.91
C GLU A 20 -22.03 -9.85 -13.54
N SER A 21 -20.87 -9.29 -13.89
CA SER A 21 -20.50 -7.91 -13.59
C SER A 21 -21.08 -6.93 -14.60
N ASN A 22 -21.30 -5.67 -14.16
CA ASN A 22 -21.73 -4.61 -15.07
C ASN A 22 -20.72 -4.45 -16.25
N PRO A 23 -21.16 -4.65 -17.52
CA PRO A 23 -20.30 -4.58 -18.71
C PRO A 23 -19.43 -3.33 -18.77
N ARG A 24 -20.00 -2.17 -18.46
CA ARG A 24 -19.30 -0.88 -18.52
C ARG A 24 -18.17 -0.81 -17.50
N ARG A 25 -18.39 -1.35 -16.29
CA ARG A 25 -17.37 -1.43 -15.24
C ARG A 25 -16.26 -2.40 -15.64
N LEU A 26 -16.63 -3.54 -16.21
CA LEU A 26 -15.68 -4.54 -16.70
C LEU A 26 -14.74 -3.94 -17.76
N PHE A 27 -15.29 -3.36 -18.83
CA PHE A 27 -14.48 -2.74 -19.89
C PHE A 27 -13.60 -1.62 -19.33
N LYS A 28 -14.12 -0.79 -18.42
CA LYS A 28 -13.32 0.26 -17.78
C LYS A 28 -12.11 -0.34 -17.05
N LEU A 29 -12.31 -1.39 -16.24
CA LEU A 29 -11.23 -2.04 -15.50
C LEU A 29 -10.24 -2.72 -16.44
N TYR A 30 -10.73 -3.39 -17.48
CA TYR A 30 -9.89 -4.02 -18.50
C TYR A 30 -8.97 -2.99 -19.17
N TYR A 31 -9.53 -1.90 -19.71
CA TYR A 31 -8.72 -0.87 -20.35
C TYR A 31 -7.78 -0.18 -19.35
N GLN A 32 -8.22 0.06 -18.11
CA GLN A 32 -7.34 0.59 -17.06
C GLN A 32 -6.14 -0.33 -16.79
N ALA A 33 -6.36 -1.65 -16.75
CA ALA A 33 -5.28 -2.62 -16.57
C ALA A 33 -4.35 -2.64 -17.79
N SER A 34 -4.89 -2.68 -19.01
CA SER A 34 -4.09 -2.64 -20.25
C SER A 34 -3.26 -1.37 -20.36
N TYR A 35 -3.84 -0.20 -20.09
CA TYR A 35 -3.09 1.06 -20.11
C TYR A 35 -2.01 1.10 -19.03
N MET A 36 -2.26 0.49 -17.87
CA MET A 36 -1.25 0.38 -16.82
C MET A 36 -0.10 -0.52 -17.28
N GLU A 37 -0.39 -1.65 -17.91
CA GLU A 37 0.60 -2.55 -18.50
C GLU A 37 1.46 -1.83 -19.56
N ASP A 38 0.82 -1.13 -20.49
CA ASP A 38 1.50 -0.31 -21.50
C ASP A 38 2.39 0.76 -20.85
N LEU A 39 1.89 1.45 -19.82
CA LEU A 39 2.66 2.44 -19.09
C LEU A 39 3.89 1.82 -18.44
N LEU A 40 3.73 0.67 -17.78
CA LEU A 40 4.83 -0.06 -17.12
C LEU A 40 5.85 -0.60 -18.12
N SER A 41 5.47 -0.83 -19.38
CA SER A 41 6.39 -1.28 -20.44
C SER A 41 7.43 -0.23 -20.86
N PHE A 42 7.20 1.06 -20.60
CA PHE A 42 8.15 2.11 -20.96
C PHE A 42 9.45 2.02 -20.15
N LYS A 43 10.59 2.28 -20.79
CA LYS A 43 11.94 2.24 -20.16
C LYS A 43 12.04 3.03 -18.85
N ARG A 44 11.40 4.19 -18.76
CA ARG A 44 11.40 5.04 -17.54
C ARG A 44 10.71 4.39 -16.34
N PHE A 45 9.86 3.40 -16.56
CA PHE A 45 9.14 2.67 -15.52
C PHE A 45 9.68 1.25 -15.30
N GLN A 46 10.82 0.91 -15.91
CA GLN A 46 11.49 -0.38 -15.64
C GLN A 46 11.90 -0.55 -14.17
N PHE A 47 12.01 0.53 -13.38
CA PHE A 47 12.19 0.42 -11.93
C PHE A 47 11.01 -0.25 -11.23
N ALA A 48 9.80 -0.20 -11.81
CA ALA A 48 8.64 -0.90 -11.28
C ALA A 48 8.80 -2.43 -11.39
N PHE A 49 9.60 -2.91 -12.34
CA PHE A 49 9.98 -4.32 -12.43
C PHE A 49 10.83 -4.76 -11.23
N CYS A 50 11.63 -3.84 -10.67
CA CYS A 50 12.28 -4.10 -9.39
C CYS A 50 11.21 -4.43 -8.35
N LEU A 51 10.09 -3.68 -8.26
CA LEU A 51 9.01 -3.93 -7.28
C LEU A 51 8.37 -5.33 -7.39
N CYS A 52 8.49 -6.00 -8.54
CA CYS A 52 7.90 -7.32 -8.81
C CYS A 52 8.87 -8.50 -8.64
N ASN A 53 10.16 -8.24 -8.36
CA ASN A 53 11.15 -9.31 -8.22
C ASN A 53 10.98 -10.01 -6.86
N ARG A 54 10.66 -11.32 -6.90
CA ARG A 54 10.28 -12.11 -5.72
C ARG A 54 11.47 -12.53 -4.85
N ASP A 55 12.68 -12.56 -5.42
CA ASP A 55 13.81 -13.23 -4.76
C ASP A 55 14.64 -12.28 -3.86
N ASP A 56 14.51 -10.96 -4.04
CA ASP A 56 15.21 -9.94 -3.23
C ASP A 56 14.26 -8.80 -2.82
N TYR A 57 13.42 -9.05 -1.81
CA TYR A 57 12.66 -8.08 -1.01
C TYR A 57 12.94 -6.58 -1.29
N VAL A 58 12.17 -6.03 -2.21
CA VAL A 58 12.40 -4.70 -2.82
C VAL A 58 11.93 -3.54 -1.93
N ILE A 59 11.28 -3.87 -0.82
CA ILE A 59 10.84 -2.86 0.14
C ILE A 59 12.04 -2.51 1.01
N ASP A 60 12.70 -1.42 0.61
CA ASP A 60 13.69 -0.75 1.42
C ASP A 60 13.01 -0.18 2.68
N TRP A 61 13.03 -1.00 3.74
CA TRP A 61 12.47 -0.65 5.02
C TRP A 61 13.19 0.55 5.65
N GLU A 62 14.50 0.68 5.45
CA GLU A 62 15.26 1.81 5.96
C GLU A 62 14.78 3.12 5.30
N LEU A 63 14.62 3.12 3.97
CA LEU A 63 14.05 4.25 3.23
C LEU A 63 12.59 4.51 3.59
N THR A 64 11.80 3.46 3.85
CA THR A 64 10.39 3.60 4.26
C THR A 64 10.29 4.33 5.59
N TRP A 65 11.08 3.94 6.58
CA TRP A 65 11.14 4.59 7.89
C TRP A 65 11.74 5.99 7.82
N PHE A 66 12.77 6.20 7.00
CA PHE A 66 13.33 7.53 6.73
C PHE A 66 12.27 8.46 6.15
N THR A 67 11.54 8.01 5.13
CA THR A 67 10.50 8.79 4.45
C THR A 67 9.35 9.12 5.40
N LEU A 68 8.98 8.19 6.29
CA LEU A 68 7.95 8.40 7.30
C LEU A 68 8.35 9.52 8.28
N ASN A 69 9.63 9.60 8.66
CA ASN A 69 10.12 10.64 9.56
C ASN A 69 10.48 11.95 8.87
N PHE A 70 10.73 11.92 7.56
CA PHE A 70 11.20 13.09 6.82
C PHE A 70 10.32 14.31 7.06
N SER A 71 10.93 15.40 7.50
CA SER A 71 10.29 16.69 7.68
C SER A 71 10.93 17.66 6.69
N PRO A 72 10.21 18.10 5.64
CA PRO A 72 10.77 19.04 4.69
C PRO A 72 11.03 20.40 5.35
N VAL A 73 11.99 21.14 4.82
CA VAL A 73 12.13 22.56 5.14
C VAL A 73 10.95 23.29 4.54
N HIS A 74 10.25 24.08 5.36
CA HIS A 74 9.04 24.76 4.95
C HIS A 74 9.31 26.23 4.60
N ASP A 75 8.55 26.76 3.64
CA ASP A 75 8.63 28.17 3.26
C ASP A 75 7.82 29.08 4.22
N ALA A 76 7.80 30.38 3.94
CA ALA A 76 7.11 31.38 4.76
C ALA A 76 5.57 31.22 4.82
N SER A 77 4.98 30.38 3.95
CA SER A 77 3.53 30.11 3.95
C SER A 77 3.13 29.06 4.99
N PHE A 78 4.10 28.34 5.54
CA PHE A 78 3.87 27.25 6.47
C PHE A 78 3.43 27.74 7.86
N ARG A 79 2.42 27.08 8.40
CA ARG A 79 1.73 27.43 9.65
C ARG A 79 1.57 26.20 10.51
N ALA A 80 1.35 26.40 11.81
CA ALA A 80 1.17 25.34 12.79
C ALA A 80 0.13 24.28 12.37
N HIS A 81 -1.00 24.69 11.77
CA HIS A 81 -2.03 23.75 11.32
C HIS A 81 -1.56 22.83 10.17
N HIS A 82 -0.59 23.25 9.34
CA HIS A 82 0.02 22.38 8.33
C HIS A 82 0.88 21.30 9.00
N ALA A 83 1.66 21.67 10.03
CA ALA A 83 2.41 20.71 10.84
C ALA A 83 1.47 19.69 11.51
N SER A 84 0.42 20.16 12.19
CA SER A 84 -0.56 19.27 12.84
C SER A 84 -1.22 18.29 11.87
N ARG A 85 -1.59 18.74 10.67
CA ARG A 85 -2.14 17.86 9.62
C ARG A 85 -1.13 16.82 9.14
N HIS A 86 0.12 17.23 8.95
CA HIS A 86 1.20 16.34 8.54
C HIS A 86 1.50 15.28 9.61
N TYR A 87 1.54 15.66 10.88
CA TYR A 87 1.70 14.73 12.00
C TYR A 87 0.52 13.77 12.14
N ALA A 88 -0.72 14.27 12.07
CA ALA A 88 -1.90 13.41 12.11
C ALA A 88 -1.91 12.37 10.97
N PHE A 89 -1.48 12.78 9.76
CA PHE A 89 -1.31 11.86 8.64
C PHE A 89 -0.24 10.79 8.92
N LYS A 90 0.95 11.19 9.39
CA LYS A 90 2.04 10.26 9.74
C LYS A 90 1.62 9.27 10.81
N PHE A 91 1.01 9.77 11.89
CA PHE A 91 0.54 8.95 13.01
C PHE A 91 -0.53 7.94 12.55
N LYS A 92 -1.48 8.38 11.72
CA LYS A 92 -2.49 7.49 11.13
C LYS A 92 -1.85 6.43 10.21
N LEU A 93 -0.93 6.84 9.34
CA LEU A 93 -0.22 5.91 8.46
C LEU A 93 0.56 4.87 9.26
N PHE A 94 1.22 5.31 10.34
CA PHE A 94 1.95 4.47 11.27
C PHE A 94 1.05 3.46 11.99
N LEU A 95 -0.10 3.87 12.54
CA LEU A 95 -0.99 2.95 13.30
C LEU A 95 -1.89 2.07 12.43
N ASP A 96 -2.25 2.51 11.23
CA ASP A 96 -3.16 1.74 10.37
C ASP A 96 -2.41 0.86 9.37
N LYS A 97 -1.50 1.46 8.60
CA LYS A 97 -1.00 0.88 7.34
C LYS A 97 0.38 0.24 7.47
N LEU A 98 1.19 0.67 8.43
CA LEU A 98 2.59 0.26 8.57
C LEU A 98 2.94 -0.67 9.75
N PRO A 99 2.18 -0.79 10.86
CA PRO A 99 2.86 -1.12 12.12
C PRO A 99 3.12 -2.61 12.31
N LEU A 100 2.40 -3.48 11.61
CA LEU A 100 2.52 -4.90 11.87
C LEU A 100 2.62 -5.64 10.55
N LEU A 101 3.70 -6.41 10.39
CA LEU A 101 3.83 -7.41 9.34
C LEU A 101 2.57 -8.27 9.19
N GLU A 102 1.85 -8.56 10.27
CA GLU A 102 0.57 -9.29 10.22
C GLU A 102 -0.51 -8.54 9.44
N ARG A 103 -0.63 -7.21 9.58
CA ARG A 103 -1.59 -6.41 8.78
C ARG A 103 -1.14 -6.28 7.33
N LEU A 104 0.16 -6.11 7.11
CA LEU A 104 0.75 -6.01 5.78
C LEU A 104 0.59 -7.31 4.98
N LYS A 105 0.69 -8.45 5.65
CA LYS A 105 0.40 -9.77 5.08
C LYS A 105 -1.05 -9.93 4.64
N ILE A 106 -2.00 -9.31 5.35
CA ILE A 106 -3.41 -9.31 4.93
C ILE A 106 -3.61 -8.46 3.68
N THR A 107 -2.99 -7.28 3.61
CA THR A 107 -3.18 -6.36 2.47
C THR A 107 -2.35 -6.74 1.24
N HIS A 108 -1.18 -7.32 1.44
CA HIS A 108 -0.23 -7.71 0.39
C HIS A 108 0.39 -9.09 0.70
N PRO A 109 -0.42 -10.16 0.68
CA PRO A 109 0.06 -11.51 1.00
C PRO A 109 1.12 -11.98 0.00
N ASP A 110 1.12 -11.45 -1.21
CA ASP A 110 2.11 -11.66 -2.28
C ASP A 110 3.51 -11.15 -1.92
N LEU A 111 3.60 -10.12 -1.07
CA LEU A 111 4.87 -9.49 -0.66
C LEU A 111 5.38 -9.97 0.71
N TYR A 112 4.50 -10.49 1.57
CA TYR A 112 4.78 -10.78 2.98
C TYR A 112 4.41 -12.23 3.38
N ILE A 113 4.81 -13.21 2.56
CA ILE A 113 4.40 -14.62 2.71
C ILE A 113 4.90 -15.23 4.03
N ASP A 114 6.19 -15.11 4.35
CA ASP A 114 6.83 -15.84 5.47
C ASP A 114 7.45 -14.93 6.56
N LEU A 115 7.13 -13.64 6.55
CA LEU A 115 7.77 -12.65 7.41
C LEU A 115 6.99 -12.45 8.71
N LEU A 116 7.47 -13.08 9.77
CA LEU A 116 7.01 -12.78 11.13
C LEU A 116 8.09 -12.10 11.97
N THR A 117 9.34 -12.06 11.53
CA THR A 117 10.43 -11.40 12.23
C THR A 117 10.55 -9.93 11.84
N CYS A 118 10.87 -9.08 12.81
CA CYS A 118 10.99 -7.64 12.62
C CYS A 118 12.02 -7.30 11.54
N ARG A 119 11.66 -6.41 10.63
CA ARG A 119 12.49 -6.12 9.46
C ARG A 119 13.76 -5.35 9.76
N SER A 120 13.74 -4.55 10.82
CA SER A 120 14.90 -3.75 11.17
C SER A 120 15.90 -4.46 12.07
N CYS A 121 15.46 -5.31 13.01
CA CYS A 121 16.39 -6.05 13.88
C CYS A 121 16.63 -7.50 13.43
N ARG A 122 15.70 -8.11 12.67
CA ARG A 122 15.71 -9.50 12.19
C ARG A 122 15.82 -10.57 13.29
N ASP A 123 15.61 -10.21 14.55
CA ASP A 123 15.91 -11.06 15.72
C ASP A 123 14.64 -11.62 16.39
N ARG A 124 13.55 -10.84 16.46
CA ARG A 124 12.32 -11.22 17.16
C ARG A 124 11.10 -11.14 16.28
N LYS A 125 10.04 -11.86 16.67
CA LYS A 125 8.72 -11.70 16.07
C LYS A 125 8.28 -10.23 16.18
N GLU A 126 7.78 -9.66 15.09
CA GLU A 126 7.23 -8.31 15.11
C GLU A 126 5.80 -8.32 15.64
N ASP A 127 5.64 -7.89 16.89
CA ASP A 127 4.37 -7.47 17.45
C ASP A 127 4.42 -5.96 17.77
N LEU A 128 3.29 -5.39 18.22
CA LEU A 128 3.20 -3.94 18.45
C LEU A 128 4.19 -3.47 19.51
N ILE A 129 4.43 -4.31 20.52
CA ILE A 129 5.34 -4.01 21.62
C ILE A 129 6.77 -3.97 21.08
N HIS A 130 7.16 -4.98 20.30
CA HIS A 130 8.47 -5.07 19.69
C HIS A 130 8.68 -3.94 18.69
N LEU A 131 7.69 -3.57 17.87
CA LEU A 131 7.80 -2.43 16.96
C LEU A 131 8.14 -1.13 17.69
N ILE A 132 7.46 -0.85 18.81
CA ILE A 132 7.65 0.36 19.61
C ILE A 132 9.02 0.36 20.31
N LEU A 133 9.43 -0.80 20.84
CA LEU A 133 10.63 -0.93 21.68
C LEU A 133 11.88 -1.40 20.91
N CYS A 134 11.75 -1.76 19.64
CA CYS A 134 12.86 -2.23 18.82
C CYS A 134 13.95 -1.16 18.79
N SER A 135 15.18 -1.54 19.12
CA SER A 135 16.32 -0.62 19.20
C SER A 135 16.58 0.14 17.88
N LYS A 136 16.16 -0.44 16.75
CA LYS A 136 16.27 0.16 15.42
C LYS A 136 15.12 1.12 15.07
N HIS A 137 13.97 1.00 15.73
CA HIS A 137 12.82 1.89 15.54
C HIS A 137 12.65 2.91 16.67
N HIS A 138 13.21 2.66 17.85
CA HIS A 138 12.94 3.42 19.07
C HIS A 138 13.10 4.93 18.89
N THR A 139 14.14 5.38 18.18
CA THR A 139 14.36 6.81 17.89
C THR A 139 13.29 7.41 16.98
N THR A 140 12.92 6.69 15.92
CA THR A 140 11.82 7.03 15.01
C THR A 140 10.48 7.08 15.75
N MET A 141 10.22 6.08 16.59
CA MET A 141 9.02 6.00 17.42
C MET A 141 8.95 7.19 18.38
N HIS A 142 10.05 7.48 19.07
CA HIS A 142 10.13 8.63 19.95
C HIS A 142 9.85 9.94 19.21
N GLN A 143 10.41 10.14 18.02
CA GLN A 143 10.17 11.35 17.22
C GLN A 143 8.69 11.48 16.84
N ILE A 144 8.08 10.42 16.30
CA ILE A 144 6.67 10.43 15.90
C ILE A 144 5.74 10.69 17.10
N LEU A 145 6.06 10.10 18.26
CA LEU A 145 5.24 10.21 19.48
C LEU A 145 5.46 11.52 20.26
N GLN A 146 6.67 12.10 20.22
CA GLN A 146 7.00 13.33 20.94
C GLN A 146 6.68 14.62 20.17
N THR A 147 6.40 14.54 18.86
CA THR A 147 5.99 15.72 18.06
C THR A 147 4.54 16.17 18.30
N TYR A 148 3.94 15.79 19.43
CA TYR A 148 2.62 16.24 19.88
C TYR A 148 2.72 17.16 21.10
#